data_AF-F0NXQ3-F1
#
_entry.id   AF-F0NXQ3-F1
#
_cell.length_a   1.000
_cell.length_b   1.000
_cell.length_c   1.000
_cell.angle_alpha   90.00
_cell.angle_beta   90.00
_cell.angle_gamma   90.00
#
_symmetry.space_group_name_H-M   'P 1'
#
loop_
_entity.id
_entity.type
_entity.pdbx_description
1 polymer ?
#
loop_
_entity_poly.entity_id
_entity_poly.type
_entity_poly.pdbx_seq_one_letter_code
_entity_poly.pdbx_strand_id
1 'polypeptide(L)'
;MKCCDKIEFLGCFSACEPINTGLIADSSGVWRIEIDYMGITKYVSIDLKENQQIIINEKLNEDYLHTIRIINPKKQLLQNKCFSFKTIKTLCLN
;
A
#
# COMPACT_ATOMS: atom_id res chain seq x y z
N MET A 1 -6.01 -10.57 6.02
CA MET A 1 -6.75 -9.96 4.89
C MET A 1 -7.33 -11.02 3.96
N LYS A 2 -8.46 -10.74 3.29
CA LYS A 2 -9.01 -11.60 2.21
C LYS A 2 -8.68 -10.99 0.85
N CYS A 3 -7.52 -11.35 0.31
CA CYS A 3 -7.20 -11.16 -1.11
C CYS A 3 -7.71 -12.39 -1.84
N CYS A 4 -8.83 -12.28 -2.55
CA CYS A 4 -9.46 -13.41 -3.23
C CYS A 4 -8.91 -13.62 -4.66
N ASP A 5 -8.16 -12.65 -5.19
CA ASP A 5 -7.62 -12.62 -6.56
C ASP A 5 -6.08 -12.56 -6.58
N LYS A 6 -5.51 -12.52 -7.79
CA LYS A 6 -4.06 -12.45 -8.08
C LYS A 6 -3.40 -11.29 -7.33
N ILE A 7 -2.33 -11.60 -6.59
CA ILE A 7 -1.46 -10.61 -5.93
C ILE A 7 -0.36 -10.20 -6.90
N GLU A 8 -0.25 -8.91 -7.20
CA GLU A 8 0.81 -8.37 -8.05
C GLU A 8 2.01 -7.91 -7.22
N PHE A 9 3.22 -8.34 -7.59
CA PHE A 9 4.44 -7.95 -6.88
C PHE A 9 5.01 -6.65 -7.45
N LEU A 10 5.04 -5.60 -6.64
CA LEU A 10 5.52 -4.27 -7.02
C LEU A 10 7.05 -4.12 -6.96
N GLY A 11 7.74 -5.03 -6.28
CA GLY A 11 9.20 -5.01 -6.16
C GLY A 11 9.71 -4.93 -4.73
N CYS A 12 10.96 -4.50 -4.60
CA CYS A 12 11.65 -4.29 -3.34
C CYS A 12 11.78 -2.78 -3.07
N PHE A 13 11.46 -2.34 -1.86
CA PHE A 13 11.52 -0.93 -1.45
C PHE A 13 12.30 -0.77 -0.15
N SER A 14 12.94 0.38 0.03
CA SER A 14 13.46 0.76 1.34
C SER A 14 12.30 0.90 2.33
N ALA A 15 12.48 0.43 3.57
CA ALA A 15 11.48 0.54 4.62
C ALA A 15 11.20 1.99 5.06
N CYS A 16 12.09 2.92 4.69
CA CYS A 16 12.04 4.33 5.06
C CYS A 16 11.53 5.24 3.92
N GLU A 17 11.39 4.71 2.70
CA GLU A 17 11.05 5.50 1.53
C GLU A 17 9.57 5.36 1.14
N PRO A 18 8.98 6.42 0.55
CA PRO A 18 7.68 6.34 -0.09
C PRO A 18 7.56 5.19 -1.09
N ILE A 19 6.47 4.44 -1.02
CA ILE A 19 6.18 3.39 -2.01
C ILE A 19 5.21 3.94 -3.04
N ASN A 20 5.69 4.09 -4.27
CA ASN A 20 4.82 4.40 -5.40
C ASN A 20 4.14 3.10 -5.87
N THR A 21 2.82 3.03 -5.74
CA THR A 21 2.05 1.84 -6.15
C THR A 21 1.86 1.74 -7.66
N GLY A 22 2.18 2.79 -8.41
CA GLY A 22 1.87 2.90 -9.84
C GLY A 22 0.39 3.14 -10.15
N LEU A 23 -0.47 3.23 -9.12
CA LEU A 23 -1.90 3.45 -9.28
C LEU A 23 -2.26 4.93 -9.25
N ILE A 24 -3.35 5.26 -9.95
CA ILE A 24 -3.94 6.58 -10.01
C ILE A 24 -5.32 6.53 -9.35
N ALA A 25 -5.61 7.49 -8.48
CA ALA A 25 -6.89 7.61 -7.81
C ALA A 25 -8.01 7.91 -8.82
N ASP A 26 -9.03 7.05 -8.85
CA ASP A 26 -10.21 7.19 -9.72
C ASP A 26 -11.28 8.14 -9.16
N SER A 27 -11.05 8.66 -7.96
CA SER A 27 -12.01 9.49 -7.23
C SER A 27 -11.33 10.26 -6.12
N SER A 28 -11.91 11.42 -5.80
CA SER A 28 -11.47 12.24 -4.67
C SER A 28 -12.05 11.74 -3.35
N GLY A 29 -11.30 11.88 -2.26
CA GLY A 29 -11.71 11.59 -0.89
C GLY A 29 -10.68 10.78 -0.11
N VAL A 30 -11.11 10.24 1.03
CA VAL A 30 -10.25 9.44 1.90
C VAL A 30 -10.17 7.99 1.44
N TRP A 31 -9.02 7.61 0.92
CA TRP A 31 -8.64 6.26 0.58
C TRP A 31 -8.10 5.53 1.82
N ARG A 32 -8.36 4.22 1.91
CA ARG A 32 -7.82 3.37 2.98
C ARG A 32 -6.92 2.31 2.39
N ILE A 33 -5.74 2.17 2.98
CA ILE A 33 -4.76 1.15 2.63
C ILE A 33 -4.61 0.23 3.82
N GLU A 34 -4.89 -1.05 3.61
CA GLU A 34 -4.62 -2.09 4.58
C GLU A 34 -3.28 -2.72 4.21
N ILE A 35 -2.38 -2.84 5.19
CA ILE A 35 -1.03 -3.37 5.02
C ILE A 35 -0.88 -4.53 5.99
N ASP A 36 -0.75 -5.74 5.44
CA ASP A 36 -0.50 -6.96 6.19
C ASP A 36 0.98 -7.36 6.10
N TYR A 37 1.58 -7.66 7.25
CA TYR A 37 2.90 -8.28 7.36
C TYR A 37 2.91 -9.21 8.58
N MET A 38 3.44 -10.43 8.45
CA MET A 38 3.47 -11.44 9.53
C MET A 38 2.13 -11.67 10.27
N GLY A 39 0.99 -11.51 9.59
CA GLY A 39 -0.33 -11.63 10.23
C GLY A 39 -0.79 -10.43 11.05
N ILE A 40 0.01 -9.35 11.10
CA ILE A 40 -0.38 -8.06 11.67
C ILE A 40 -0.93 -7.18 10.54
N THR A 41 -2.11 -6.60 10.76
CA THR A 41 -2.75 -5.64 9.84
C THR A 41 -2.62 -4.22 10.37
N LYS A 42 -2.03 -3.33 9.56
CA LYS A 42 -2.01 -1.88 9.76
C LYS A 42 -2.97 -1.21 8.78
N TYR A 43 -3.65 -0.16 9.22
CA TYR A 43 -4.52 0.66 8.37
C TYR A 43 -3.95 2.05 8.23
N VAL A 44 -3.91 2.54 7.00
CA VAL A 44 -3.42 3.88 6.63
C VAL A 44 -4.54 4.58 5.88
N SER A 45 -4.76 5.85 6.18
CA SER A 45 -5.74 6.68 5.46
C SER A 45 -5.02 7.79 4.72
N ILE A 46 -5.32 7.97 3.44
CA ILE A 46 -4.71 8.97 2.59
C ILE A 46 -5.84 9.77 1.92
N ASP A 47 -5.85 11.08 2.09
CA ASP A 47 -6.77 11.95 1.36
C ASP A 47 -6.18 12.28 -0.01
N LEU A 48 -6.89 11.89 -1.07
CA LEU A 48 -6.45 12.03 -2.46
C LEU A 48 -7.52 12.74 -3.27
N LYS A 49 -7.07 13.52 -4.25
CA LYS A 49 -7.89 14.01 -5.36
C LYS A 49 -7.84 13.00 -6.51
N GLU A 50 -8.89 13.00 -7.31
CA GLU A 50 -8.94 12.26 -8.56
C GLU A 50 -7.72 12.59 -9.43
N ASN A 51 -7.18 11.56 -10.10
CA ASN A 51 -5.97 11.59 -10.91
C ASN A 51 -4.64 11.79 -10.15
N GLN A 52 -4.63 11.79 -8.82
CA GLN A 52 -3.39 11.75 -8.05
C GLN A 52 -2.82 10.33 -7.97
N GLN A 53 -1.49 10.22 -7.92
CA GLN A 53 -0.82 8.95 -7.67
C GLN A 53 -1.04 8.48 -6.23
N ILE A 54 -1.24 7.18 -6.06
CA ILE A 54 -1.36 6.56 -4.74
C ILE A 54 0.03 6.20 -4.24
N ILE A 55 0.54 6.98 -3.29
CA ILE A 55 1.86 6.83 -2.70
C ILE A 55 1.70 6.50 -1.20
N ILE A 56 2.34 5.43 -0.75
CA ILE A 56 2.33 5.02 0.66
C ILE A 56 3.55 5.67 1.34
N ASN A 57 3.30 6.72 2.13
CA ASN A 57 4.32 7.45 2.89
C ASN A 57 4.40 6.96 4.34
N GLU A 58 4.69 5.67 4.53
CA GLU A 58 4.71 5.07 5.86
C GLU A 58 6.07 4.45 6.15
N LYS A 59 6.55 4.63 7.39
CA LYS A 59 7.65 3.80 7.90
C LYS A 59 7.12 2.39 8.07
N LEU A 60 7.76 1.44 7.40
CA LEU A 60 7.40 0.03 7.42
C LEU A 60 8.47 -0.77 8.15
N ASN A 61 8.10 -1.98 8.59
CA ASN A 61 9.08 -2.89 9.15
C ASN A 61 10.00 -3.43 8.05
N GLU A 62 11.29 -3.53 8.34
CA GLU A 62 12.33 -3.98 7.43
C GLU A 62 12.30 -5.50 7.18
N ASP A 63 12.81 -5.93 6.03
CA ASP A 63 13.01 -7.34 5.67
C ASP A 63 11.74 -8.20 5.71
N TYR A 64 10.57 -7.58 5.52
CA TYR A 64 9.28 -8.27 5.48
C TYR A 64 8.64 -8.21 4.10
N LEU A 65 7.89 -9.28 3.79
CA LEU A 65 6.89 -9.24 2.73
C LEU A 65 5.65 -8.55 3.27
N HIS A 66 5.30 -7.43 2.66
CA HIS A 66 4.05 -6.72 2.91
C HIS A 66 3.08 -7.07 1.81
N THR A 67 1.81 -7.27 2.18
CA THR A 67 0.71 -7.35 1.23
C THR A 67 -0.24 -6.21 1.50
N ILE A 68 -0.65 -5.48 0.47
CA ILE A 68 -1.54 -4.33 0.60
C ILE A 68 -2.84 -4.51 -0.15
N ARG A 69 -3.88 -3.89 0.41
CA ARG A 69 -5.20 -3.76 -0.19
C ARG A 69 -5.63 -2.30 -0.14
N ILE A 70 -6.04 -1.76 -1.29
CA ILE A 70 -6.41 -0.36 -1.44
C ILE A 70 -7.91 -0.25 -1.65
N ILE A 71 -8.56 0.53 -0.79
CA ILE A 71 -10.01 0.71 -0.73
C ILE A 71 -10.32 2.17 -1.04
N ASN A 72 -11.16 2.39 -2.04
CA ASN A 72 -11.55 3.74 -2.46
C ASN A 72 -12.56 4.38 -1.49
N PRO A 73 -12.78 5.71 -1.58
CA PRO A 73 -13.72 6.43 -0.72
C PRO A 73 -15.17 5.93 -0.85
N LYS A 74 -15.53 5.36 -2.01
CA LYS A 74 -16.82 4.74 -2.28
C LYS A 74 -16.95 3.32 -1.66
N LYS A 75 -15.98 2.90 -0.84
CA LYS A 75 -15.86 1.57 -0.23
C LYS A 75 -15.80 0.42 -1.24
N GLN A 76 -15.47 0.73 -2.48
CA GLN A 76 -15.17 -0.26 -3.49
C GLN A 76 -13.68 -0.56 -3.45
N LEU A 77 -13.31 -1.83 -3.62
CA LEU A 77 -11.91 -2.17 -3.89
C LEU A 77 -11.55 -1.60 -5.25
N LEU A 78 -10.40 -0.94 -5.34
CA LEU A 78 -9.82 -0.61 -6.64
C LEU A 78 -9.50 -1.95 -7.33
N GLN A 79 -10.38 -2.38 -8.24
CA GLN A 79 -10.18 -3.50 -9.15
C GLN A 79 -9.86 -4.87 -8.51
N ASN A 80 -10.26 -5.14 -7.26
CA ASN A 80 -9.86 -6.35 -6.52
C ASN A 80 -8.33 -6.63 -6.50
N LYS A 81 -7.48 -5.64 -6.78
CA LYS A 81 -6.04 -5.85 -6.87
C LYS A 81 -5.43 -5.73 -5.48
N CYS A 82 -4.93 -6.84 -4.98
CA CYS A 82 -3.97 -6.84 -3.90
C CYS A 82 -2.57 -6.74 -4.50
N PHE A 83 -1.68 -6.04 -3.80
CA PHE A 83 -0.28 -5.93 -4.19
C PHE A 83 0.59 -6.50 -3.09
N SER A 84 1.78 -6.95 -3.45
CA SER A 84 2.82 -7.26 -2.48
C SER A 84 4.11 -6.56 -2.81
N PHE A 85 4.89 -6.28 -1.79
CA PHE A 85 6.24 -5.76 -1.95
C PHE A 85 7.10 -6.22 -0.77
N LYS A 86 8.41 -6.27 -0.99
CA LYS A 86 9.36 -6.63 0.05
C LYS A 86 10.08 -5.38 0.52
N THR A 87 10.10 -5.13 1.82
CA THR A 87 11.00 -4.12 2.37
C THR A 87 12.40 -4.70 2.47
N ILE A 88 13.41 -3.88 2.19
CA ILE A 88 14.81 -4.21 2.44
C ILE A 88 15.36 -3.36 3.57
N LYS A 89 16.21 -3.97 4.39
CA LYS A 89 16.96 -3.27 5.43
C LYS A 89 17.72 -2.08 4.87
N THR A 90 17.41 -0.90 5.38
CA THR A 90 18.06 0.34 4.98
C THR A 90 18.24 1.18 6.23
N LEU A 91 19.45 1.69 6.50
CA LEU A 91 19.68 2.59 7.63
C LEU A 91 18.76 3.82 7.51
N CYS A 92 17.61 3.83 8.19
CA CYS A 92 16.79 5.03 8.30
C CYS A 92 17.59 6.06 9.12
N LEU A 93 18.24 7.02 8.46
CA LEU A 93 18.86 8.14 9.14
C LEU A 93 17.74 8.97 9.77
N ASN A 94 17.75 9.05 11.10
CA ASN A 94 16.79 9.81 11.91
C ASN A 94 16.98 11.33 11.75
#